data_AF-A0A511KMJ7-F1
#
_entry.id   AF-A0A511KMJ7-F1
#
_cell.length_a   1.000
_cell.length_b   1.000
_cell.length_c   1.000
_cell.angle_alpha   90.00
_cell.angle_beta   90.00
_cell.angle_gamma   90.00
#
_symmetry.space_group_name_H-M   'P 1'
#
loop_
_entity.id
_entity.type
_entity.pdbx_description
1 polymer ?
#
loop_
_entity_poly.entity_id
_entity_poly.type
_entity_poly.pdbx_seq_one_letter_code
_entity_poly.pdbx_strand_id
1 'polypeptide(L)'
;MLVFHTPLSLLHDPPHEILSGCVQPYFESPERYFRILTALLKSTAFEVRTLDWPVDEVVTDQVVRTLGAVHDEQYLSFLADIYGEWVAEGGSKDGALPETFLRHDLLLEDGRIGSKTDGAIARIGRYSFDLSAPVTANTWIAAVASVRVALEALDALTSDATARATFALCRPPGHHATDSLCGGYCYLNSAAIAARHFKNKTDGNNPRVAILDIDYHHGNGTSKIFYDDPSVIYVSLHGAPDYPYYTGSEAERGGPNAQGTNINYPLPLETGNEGYLTALQKAADDVRRFKPELLVVSLGVDTYIDDPITNFKVTLAAYPEMGRTIARVGVKTLFVMEGGYYLDAIGECVRGVLEGFEKE
;
A
#
# COMPACT_ATOMS: atom_id res chain seq x y z
N MET A 1 -6.32 3.45 20.38
CA MET A 1 -5.80 3.89 19.06
C MET A 1 -6.87 4.66 18.28
N LEU A 2 -6.52 5.74 17.57
CA LEU A 2 -7.43 6.40 16.60
C LEU A 2 -7.45 5.64 15.27
N VAL A 3 -8.65 5.47 14.70
CA VAL A 3 -8.88 4.83 13.40
C VAL A 3 -9.49 5.85 12.44
N PHE A 4 -8.89 6.06 11.28
CA PHE A 4 -9.36 7.00 10.26
C PHE A 4 -9.88 6.24 9.04
N HIS A 5 -11.01 6.67 8.50
CA HIS A 5 -11.59 6.11 7.28
C HIS A 5 -12.44 7.15 6.54
N THR A 6 -12.79 6.88 5.29
CA THR A 6 -13.67 7.74 4.49
C THR A 6 -14.63 6.91 3.63
N PRO A 7 -15.92 7.30 3.52
CA PRO A 7 -16.85 6.67 2.58
C PRO A 7 -16.42 6.78 1.11
N LEU A 8 -15.56 7.76 0.76
CA LEU A 8 -15.04 7.90 -0.60
C LEU A 8 -14.20 6.69 -1.06
N SER A 9 -13.64 5.93 -0.11
CA SER A 9 -12.95 4.67 -0.39
C SER A 9 -13.86 3.62 -1.04
N LEU A 10 -15.18 3.74 -0.92
CA LEU A 10 -16.15 2.82 -1.51
C LEU A 10 -16.43 3.11 -2.99
N LEU A 11 -16.00 4.26 -3.51
CA LEU A 11 -16.31 4.67 -4.89
C LEU A 11 -15.56 3.87 -5.95
N HIS A 12 -14.39 3.32 -5.60
CA HIS A 12 -13.67 2.38 -6.45
C HIS A 12 -14.25 0.98 -6.27
N ASP A 13 -14.99 0.51 -7.28
CA ASP A 13 -15.61 -0.82 -7.30
C ASP A 13 -15.62 -1.38 -8.73
N PRO A 14 -14.44 -1.75 -9.27
CA PRO A 14 -14.37 -2.47 -10.54
C PRO A 14 -15.18 -3.78 -10.45
N PRO A 15 -15.96 -4.13 -11.48
CA PRO A 15 -16.77 -5.34 -11.42
C PRO A 15 -15.92 -6.62 -11.54
N HIS A 16 -14.78 -6.53 -12.23
CA HIS A 16 -13.92 -7.68 -12.52
C HIS A 16 -12.43 -7.27 -12.60
N GLU A 17 -11.57 -8.26 -12.47
CA GLU A 17 -10.13 -8.21 -12.78
C GLU A 17 -9.72 -9.41 -13.65
N ILE A 18 -8.47 -9.39 -14.12
CA ILE A 18 -7.87 -10.53 -14.81
C ILE A 18 -6.73 -11.08 -13.95
N LEU A 19 -6.93 -12.26 -13.35
CA LEU A 19 -5.88 -13.02 -12.68
C LEU A 19 -5.80 -14.43 -13.24
N SER A 20 -4.59 -14.99 -13.27
CA SER A 20 -4.34 -16.34 -13.79
C SER A 20 -4.92 -16.61 -15.19
N GLY A 21 -5.01 -15.57 -16.03
CA GLY A 21 -5.58 -15.64 -17.38
C GLY A 21 -7.12 -15.69 -17.44
N CYS A 22 -7.81 -15.50 -16.32
CA CYS A 22 -9.27 -15.57 -16.22
C CYS A 22 -9.85 -14.23 -15.77
N VAL A 23 -11.01 -13.87 -16.33
CA VAL A 23 -11.85 -12.81 -15.77
C VAL A 23 -12.52 -13.34 -14.51
N GLN A 24 -12.42 -12.61 -13.42
CA GLN A 24 -13.00 -12.99 -12.13
C GLN A 24 -13.51 -11.75 -11.38
N PRO A 25 -14.38 -11.92 -10.36
CA PRO A 25 -14.79 -10.82 -9.51
C PRO A 25 -13.59 -10.13 -8.87
N TYR A 26 -13.67 -8.82 -8.70
CA TYR A 26 -12.59 -8.01 -8.11
C TYR A 26 -12.41 -8.35 -6.61
N PHE A 27 -11.26 -8.93 -6.24
CA PHE A 27 -11.01 -9.33 -4.86
C PHE A 27 -10.86 -8.16 -3.89
N GLU A 28 -10.27 -7.04 -4.34
CA GLU A 28 -10.15 -5.80 -3.57
C GLU A 28 -11.51 -5.06 -3.49
N SER A 29 -12.56 -5.74 -3.02
CA SER A 29 -13.94 -5.23 -3.03
C SER A 29 -14.23 -4.27 -1.86
N PRO A 30 -15.28 -3.42 -1.97
CA PRO A 30 -15.74 -2.58 -0.85
C PRO A 30 -16.15 -3.37 0.40
N GLU A 31 -16.48 -4.65 0.26
CA GLU A 31 -16.83 -5.53 1.37
C GLU A 31 -15.67 -5.68 2.38
N ARG A 32 -14.41 -5.67 1.90
CA ARG A 32 -13.22 -5.69 2.77
C ARG A 32 -13.27 -4.55 3.78
N TYR A 33 -13.55 -3.34 3.30
CA TYR A 33 -13.65 -2.14 4.11
C TYR A 33 -14.74 -2.28 5.17
N PHE A 34 -15.94 -2.76 4.79
CA PHE A 34 -17.05 -2.92 5.73
C PHE A 34 -16.73 -3.96 6.82
N ARG A 35 -16.10 -5.08 6.44
CA ARG A 35 -15.73 -6.16 7.38
C ARG A 35 -14.72 -5.68 8.40
N ILE A 36 -13.70 -4.94 7.96
CA ILE A 36 -12.69 -4.36 8.86
C ILE A 36 -13.33 -3.33 9.80
N LEU A 37 -14.04 -2.34 9.26
CA LEU A 37 -14.65 -1.29 10.06
C LEU A 37 -15.63 -1.86 11.09
N THR A 38 -16.44 -2.85 10.70
CA THR A 38 -17.39 -3.53 11.59
C THR A 38 -16.67 -4.27 12.73
N ALA A 39 -15.54 -4.93 12.46
CA ALA A 39 -14.77 -5.60 13.51
C ALA A 39 -14.15 -4.59 14.49
N LEU A 40 -13.62 -3.46 14.00
CA LEU A 40 -13.03 -2.42 14.84
C LEU A 40 -14.08 -1.74 15.74
N LEU A 41 -15.28 -1.47 15.22
CA LEU A 41 -16.39 -0.88 15.98
C LEU A 41 -16.88 -1.76 17.15
N LYS A 42 -16.56 -3.06 17.16
CA LYS A 42 -16.90 -3.97 18.27
C LYS A 42 -15.93 -3.87 19.45
N SER A 43 -14.79 -3.22 19.29
CA SER A 43 -13.75 -3.11 20.31
C SER A 43 -13.72 -1.71 20.93
N THR A 44 -13.55 -1.65 22.25
CA THR A 44 -13.39 -0.38 22.98
C THR A 44 -11.98 0.19 22.89
N ALA A 45 -11.04 -0.52 22.23
CA ALA A 45 -9.66 -0.07 22.04
C ALA A 45 -9.52 1.01 20.96
N PHE A 46 -10.57 1.20 20.15
CA PHE A 46 -10.53 2.06 18.98
C PHE A 46 -11.51 3.22 19.08
N GLU A 47 -11.05 4.41 18.75
CA GLU A 47 -11.90 5.56 18.49
C GLU A 47 -11.88 5.84 16.99
N VAL A 48 -13.03 5.64 16.36
CA VAL A 48 -13.21 5.73 14.91
C VAL A 48 -13.55 7.16 14.49
N ARG A 49 -12.87 7.66 13.47
CA ARG A 49 -13.02 8.98 12.87
C ARG A 49 -13.37 8.83 11.39
N THR A 50 -14.57 9.26 11.04
CA THR A 50 -15.01 9.37 9.64
C THR A 50 -14.53 10.70 9.06
N LEU A 51 -13.91 10.64 7.89
CA LEU A 51 -13.48 11.78 7.10
C LEU A 51 -14.47 12.00 5.95
N ASP A 52 -15.44 12.89 6.19
CA ASP A 52 -16.57 13.17 5.30
C ASP A 52 -16.27 14.32 4.33
N TRP A 53 -15.30 14.13 3.44
CA TRP A 53 -14.99 15.11 2.40
C TRP A 53 -16.00 15.05 1.24
N PRO A 54 -16.46 16.22 0.73
CA PRO A 54 -17.11 16.28 -0.57
C PRO A 54 -16.18 15.75 -1.67
N VAL A 55 -16.76 15.08 -2.69
CA VAL A 55 -16.00 14.50 -3.82
C VAL A 55 -15.18 15.57 -4.54
N ASP A 56 -15.74 16.76 -4.73
CA ASP A 56 -15.12 17.90 -5.40
C ASP A 56 -14.05 18.62 -4.55
N GLU A 57 -13.98 18.31 -3.25
CA GLU A 57 -12.97 18.86 -2.33
C GLU A 57 -11.90 17.82 -1.96
N VAL A 58 -12.01 16.58 -2.42
CA VAL A 58 -11.02 15.55 -2.08
C VAL A 58 -9.68 15.80 -2.76
N VAL A 59 -9.71 16.29 -3.99
CA VAL A 59 -8.53 16.61 -4.79
C VAL A 59 -8.30 18.11 -4.73
N THR A 60 -7.21 18.53 -4.09
CA THR A 60 -6.80 19.95 -4.03
C THR A 60 -5.37 20.10 -4.53
N ASP A 61 -4.99 21.30 -4.95
CA ASP A 61 -3.61 21.58 -5.39
C ASP A 61 -2.57 21.20 -4.33
N GLN A 62 -2.91 21.38 -3.04
CA GLN A 62 -2.01 21.00 -1.96
C GLN A 62 -1.85 19.48 -1.88
N VAL A 63 -2.92 18.72 -2.02
CA VAL A 63 -2.87 17.25 -2.03
C VAL A 63 -2.09 16.76 -3.24
N VAL A 64 -2.35 17.30 -4.44
CA VAL A 64 -1.60 16.94 -5.66
C VAL A 64 -0.11 17.21 -5.50
N ARG A 65 0.30 18.33 -4.89
CA ARG A 65 1.71 18.60 -4.54
C ARG A 65 2.29 17.54 -3.59
N THR A 66 1.51 17.09 -2.61
CA THR A 66 1.92 16.01 -1.70
C THR A 66 2.08 14.68 -2.44
N LEU A 67 1.18 14.36 -3.39
CA LEU A 67 1.33 13.16 -4.24
C LEU A 67 2.61 13.23 -5.08
N GLY A 68 2.90 14.41 -5.66
CA GLY A 68 4.08 14.67 -6.48
C GLY A 68 5.43 14.61 -5.73
N ALA A 69 5.41 14.44 -4.40
CA ALA A 69 6.62 14.16 -3.62
C ALA A 69 7.07 12.68 -3.73
N VAL A 70 6.23 11.81 -4.30
CA VAL A 70 6.48 10.38 -4.50
C VAL A 70 6.28 9.98 -5.96
N HIS A 71 5.18 10.44 -6.55
CA HIS A 71 4.73 10.03 -7.88
C HIS A 71 5.14 11.03 -8.95
N ASP A 72 5.52 10.51 -10.11
CA ASP A 72 5.81 11.30 -11.30
C ASP A 72 4.59 12.12 -11.76
N GLU A 73 4.84 13.34 -12.25
CA GLU A 73 3.79 14.26 -12.67
C GLU A 73 2.96 13.69 -13.83
N GLN A 74 3.60 13.00 -14.79
CA GLN A 74 2.90 12.41 -15.93
C GLN A 74 2.09 11.21 -15.49
N TYR A 75 2.57 10.43 -14.51
CA TYR A 75 1.80 9.35 -13.90
C TYR A 75 0.55 9.87 -13.17
N LEU A 76 0.66 10.97 -12.43
CA LEU A 76 -0.49 11.59 -11.76
C LEU A 76 -1.53 12.12 -12.76
N SER A 77 -1.11 12.79 -13.83
CA SER A 77 -2.02 13.21 -14.91
C SER A 77 -2.65 12.00 -15.58
N PHE A 78 -1.87 10.95 -15.88
CA PHE A 78 -2.40 9.71 -16.41
C PHE A 78 -3.52 9.15 -15.52
N LEU A 79 -3.30 9.00 -14.22
CA LEU A 79 -4.27 8.38 -13.33
C LEU A 79 -5.55 9.20 -13.21
N ALA A 80 -5.45 10.53 -13.28
CA ALA A 80 -6.59 11.44 -13.27
C ALA A 80 -7.43 11.37 -14.56
N ASP A 81 -6.78 11.22 -15.71
CA ASP A 81 -7.42 11.43 -17.02
C ASP A 81 -7.80 10.12 -17.75
N ILE A 82 -7.09 9.01 -17.48
CA ILE A 82 -7.11 7.81 -18.33
C ILE A 82 -8.50 7.20 -18.53
N TYR A 83 -9.36 7.17 -17.50
CA TYR A 83 -10.69 6.61 -17.65
C TYR A 83 -11.55 7.41 -18.65
N GLY A 84 -11.47 8.74 -18.59
CA GLY A 84 -12.21 9.62 -19.49
C GLY A 84 -11.75 9.45 -20.94
N GLU A 85 -10.44 9.38 -21.14
CA GLU A 85 -9.81 9.13 -22.45
C GLU A 85 -10.19 7.76 -23.01
N TRP A 86 -10.08 6.72 -22.17
CA TRP A 86 -10.43 5.34 -22.51
C TRP A 86 -11.86 5.21 -23.04
N VAL A 87 -12.83 5.78 -22.31
CA VAL A 87 -14.24 5.75 -22.73
C VAL A 87 -14.47 6.59 -23.98
N ALA A 88 -13.79 7.73 -24.12
CA ALA A 88 -13.89 8.58 -25.31
C ALA A 88 -13.36 7.88 -26.59
N GLU A 89 -12.36 7.02 -26.45
CA GLU A 89 -11.80 6.19 -27.52
C GLU A 89 -12.58 4.90 -27.79
N GLY A 90 -13.68 4.65 -27.06
CA GLY A 90 -14.57 3.49 -27.25
C GLY A 90 -14.23 2.27 -26.38
N GLY A 91 -13.36 2.43 -25.39
CA GLY A 91 -13.06 1.42 -24.39
C GLY A 91 -14.25 1.08 -23.47
N SER A 92 -14.17 -0.05 -22.78
CA SER A 92 -15.22 -0.49 -21.85
C SER A 92 -15.42 0.50 -20.68
N LYS A 93 -16.68 0.72 -20.30
CA LYS A 93 -17.03 1.52 -19.11
C LYS A 93 -16.79 0.79 -17.79
N ASP A 94 -16.58 -0.52 -17.85
CA ASP A 94 -16.31 -1.34 -16.65
C ASP A 94 -14.92 -1.06 -16.07
N GLY A 95 -14.00 -0.55 -16.89
CA GLY A 95 -12.66 -0.16 -16.47
C GLY A 95 -11.67 -0.15 -17.64
N ALA A 96 -10.63 0.68 -17.51
CA ALA A 96 -9.46 0.66 -18.38
C ALA A 96 -8.48 -0.40 -17.88
N LEU A 97 -8.07 -1.29 -18.78
CA LEU A 97 -7.10 -2.36 -18.55
C LEU A 97 -6.08 -2.35 -19.70
N PRO A 98 -4.80 -2.63 -19.44
CA PRO A 98 -3.79 -2.64 -20.48
C PRO A 98 -3.88 -3.90 -21.34
N GLU A 99 -3.70 -3.76 -22.66
CA GLU A 99 -3.49 -4.90 -23.57
C GLU A 99 -2.00 -5.14 -23.86
N THR A 100 -1.19 -4.09 -23.80
CA THR A 100 0.23 -4.12 -24.10
C THR A 100 1.01 -3.35 -23.04
N PHE A 101 2.04 -3.95 -22.48
CA PHE A 101 2.91 -3.28 -21.49
C PHE A 101 4.13 -2.66 -22.15
N LEU A 102 4.57 -1.50 -21.66
CA LEU A 102 5.84 -0.93 -22.08
C LEU A 102 7.00 -1.81 -21.59
N ARG A 103 7.75 -2.35 -22.54
CA ARG A 103 8.90 -3.23 -22.31
C ARG A 103 10.15 -2.58 -22.86
N HIS A 104 11.02 -2.08 -21.97
CA HIS A 104 12.24 -1.39 -22.37
C HIS A 104 13.18 -2.27 -23.21
N ASP A 105 13.17 -3.59 -23.00
CA ASP A 105 13.92 -4.58 -23.77
C ASP A 105 13.38 -4.81 -25.20
N LEU A 106 12.20 -4.28 -25.54
CA LEU A 106 11.65 -4.28 -26.90
C LEU A 106 11.88 -2.97 -27.66
N LEU A 107 12.37 -1.92 -26.98
CA LEU A 107 12.58 -0.62 -27.61
C LEU A 107 13.84 -0.64 -28.48
N LEU A 108 13.69 -0.26 -29.75
CA LEU A 108 14.82 -0.10 -30.67
C LEU A 108 15.56 1.23 -30.43
N GLU A 109 14.83 2.24 -29.97
CA GLU A 109 15.32 3.57 -29.57
C GLU A 109 14.38 4.14 -28.49
N ASP A 110 14.91 4.80 -27.47
CA ASP A 110 14.10 5.35 -26.35
C ASP A 110 13.20 6.53 -26.76
N GLY A 111 13.48 7.17 -27.91
CA GLY A 111 12.87 8.44 -28.31
C GLY A 111 11.38 8.42 -28.69
N ARG A 112 10.72 7.25 -28.68
CA ARG A 112 9.28 7.13 -28.99
C ARG A 112 8.37 6.97 -27.77
N ILE A 113 8.92 6.84 -26.57
CA ILE A 113 8.10 6.72 -25.35
C ILE A 113 7.51 8.09 -25.00
N GLY A 114 6.20 8.17 -24.74
CA GLY A 114 5.59 9.39 -24.21
C GLY A 114 5.18 10.42 -25.26
N SER A 115 4.89 10.00 -26.50
CA SER A 115 4.35 10.94 -27.48
C SER A 115 2.99 11.47 -27.01
N LYS A 116 2.76 12.78 -27.15
CA LYS A 116 1.45 13.41 -26.89
C LYS A 116 0.31 12.89 -27.79
N THR A 117 0.62 12.01 -28.73
CA THR A 117 -0.32 11.39 -29.67
C THR A 117 -0.69 9.95 -29.29
N ASP A 118 -0.19 9.42 -28.18
CA ASP A 118 -0.52 8.06 -27.77
C ASP A 118 -1.96 8.00 -27.26
N GLY A 119 -2.76 7.08 -27.83
CA GLY A 119 -4.12 6.82 -27.36
C GLY A 119 -4.16 6.16 -25.98
N ALA A 120 -5.35 6.12 -25.39
CA ALA A 120 -5.60 5.60 -24.05
C ALA A 120 -5.04 4.17 -23.85
N ILE A 121 -5.18 3.29 -24.85
CA ILE A 121 -4.69 1.90 -24.79
C ILE A 121 -3.16 1.81 -24.60
N ALA A 122 -2.39 2.70 -25.21
CA ALA A 122 -0.94 2.74 -25.06
C ALA A 122 -0.54 3.37 -23.72
N ARG A 123 -1.31 4.37 -23.24
CA ARG A 123 -1.05 5.04 -21.96
C ARG A 123 -1.31 4.12 -20.77
N ILE A 124 -2.44 3.41 -20.72
CA ILE A 124 -2.72 2.44 -19.63
C ILE A 124 -1.62 1.38 -19.56
N GLY A 125 -1.12 0.91 -20.70
CA GLY A 125 0.00 -0.03 -20.81
C GLY A 125 1.35 0.48 -20.34
N ARG A 126 1.60 1.78 -20.50
CA ARG A 126 2.83 2.44 -20.05
C ARG A 126 2.91 2.56 -18.55
N TYR A 127 1.78 2.83 -17.91
CA TYR A 127 1.69 3.18 -16.50
C TYR A 127 1.14 2.04 -15.63
N SER A 128 1.05 0.82 -16.18
CA SER A 128 0.66 -0.40 -15.45
C SER A 128 1.72 -1.46 -15.61
N PHE A 129 1.84 -2.39 -14.65
CA PHE A 129 2.72 -3.56 -14.79
C PHE A 129 2.02 -4.92 -14.69
N ASP A 130 0.70 -4.92 -14.49
CA ASP A 130 -0.15 -6.12 -14.51
C ASP A 130 -1.60 -5.80 -14.96
N LEU A 131 -2.52 -6.77 -14.77
CA LEU A 131 -3.94 -6.66 -15.11
C LEU A 131 -4.87 -6.67 -13.89
N SER A 132 -4.32 -6.50 -12.68
CA SER A 132 -5.06 -6.57 -11.41
C SER A 132 -5.52 -5.19 -10.93
N ALA A 133 -5.06 -4.10 -11.54
CA ALA A 133 -5.40 -2.72 -11.19
C ALA A 133 -6.25 -2.01 -12.27
N PRO A 134 -7.50 -2.45 -12.56
CA PRO A 134 -8.37 -1.76 -13.50
C PRO A 134 -8.67 -0.32 -13.06
N VAL A 135 -8.66 0.64 -13.97
CA VAL A 135 -9.00 2.05 -13.66
C VAL A 135 -10.44 2.36 -14.06
N THR A 136 -11.27 2.73 -13.09
CA THR A 136 -12.70 3.06 -13.26
C THR A 136 -12.94 4.56 -13.07
N ALA A 137 -14.18 5.00 -13.28
CA ALA A 137 -14.57 6.42 -13.21
C ALA A 137 -14.16 7.13 -11.91
N ASN A 138 -14.15 6.40 -10.79
CA ASN A 138 -13.88 6.97 -9.48
C ASN A 138 -12.55 6.52 -8.87
N THR A 139 -11.72 5.76 -9.61
CA THR A 139 -10.43 5.26 -9.09
C THR A 139 -9.54 6.40 -8.63
N TRP A 140 -9.43 7.49 -9.40
CA TRP A 140 -8.65 8.67 -9.01
C TRP A 140 -9.13 9.26 -7.67
N ILE A 141 -10.44 9.54 -7.56
CA ILE A 141 -11.05 10.11 -6.35
C ILE A 141 -10.83 9.20 -5.14
N ALA A 142 -11.08 7.90 -5.28
CA ALA A 142 -10.91 6.93 -4.19
C ALA A 142 -9.44 6.76 -3.79
N ALA A 143 -8.51 6.73 -4.75
CA ALA A 143 -7.08 6.63 -4.48
C ALA A 143 -6.56 7.88 -3.74
N VAL A 144 -6.96 9.08 -4.16
CA VAL A 144 -6.62 10.32 -3.45
C VAL A 144 -7.22 10.33 -2.04
N ALA A 145 -8.47 9.90 -1.89
CA ALA A 145 -9.12 9.77 -0.59
C ALA A 145 -8.35 8.81 0.33
N SER A 146 -7.92 7.65 -0.19
CA SER A 146 -7.11 6.65 0.52
C SER A 146 -5.81 7.25 1.06
N VAL A 147 -5.09 8.01 0.22
CA VAL A 147 -3.87 8.72 0.64
C VAL A 147 -4.18 9.75 1.73
N ARG A 148 -5.26 10.53 1.57
CA ARG A 148 -5.62 11.54 2.58
C ARG A 148 -5.97 10.92 3.93
N VAL A 149 -6.58 9.72 3.96
CA VAL A 149 -6.81 8.99 5.22
C VAL A 149 -5.46 8.73 5.93
N ALA A 150 -4.44 8.28 5.20
CA ALA A 150 -3.10 8.08 5.76
C ALA A 150 -2.46 9.40 6.26
N LEU A 151 -2.65 10.50 5.53
CA LEU A 151 -2.14 11.82 5.91
C LEU A 151 -2.81 12.37 7.17
N GLU A 152 -4.14 12.28 7.29
CA GLU A 152 -4.85 12.69 8.50
C GLU A 152 -4.46 11.83 9.72
N ALA A 153 -4.34 10.52 9.53
CA ALA A 153 -3.88 9.61 10.57
C ALA A 153 -2.45 9.93 11.04
N LEU A 154 -1.55 10.27 10.11
CA LEU A 154 -0.20 10.71 10.40
C LEU A 154 -0.17 12.06 11.13
N ASP A 155 -0.98 13.02 10.70
CA ASP A 155 -1.04 14.34 11.29
C ASP A 155 -1.60 14.28 12.72
N ALA A 156 -2.62 13.47 12.96
CA ALA A 156 -3.11 13.18 14.32
C ALA A 156 -2.04 12.49 15.19
N LEU A 157 -1.32 11.49 14.65
CA LEU A 157 -0.25 10.80 15.36
C LEU A 157 0.90 11.74 15.75
N THR A 158 1.27 12.66 14.87
CA THR A 158 2.47 13.49 15.05
C THR A 158 2.18 14.74 15.89
N SER A 159 0.96 15.28 15.82
CA SER A 159 0.54 16.45 16.60
C SER A 159 0.25 16.17 18.08
N ASP A 160 -0.11 14.93 18.44
CA ASP A 160 -0.32 14.52 19.83
C ASP A 160 0.95 13.88 20.41
N ALA A 161 1.52 14.48 21.46
CA ALA A 161 2.72 13.97 22.13
C ALA A 161 2.48 12.63 22.85
N THR A 162 1.23 12.31 23.18
CA THR A 162 0.84 11.08 23.88
C THR A 162 0.43 9.95 22.93
N ALA A 163 0.16 10.27 21.66
CA ALA A 163 -0.21 9.27 20.67
C ALA A 163 0.95 8.33 20.37
N ARG A 164 0.71 7.02 20.57
CA ARG A 164 1.64 5.94 20.22
C ARG A 164 1.42 5.43 18.80
N ALA A 165 0.16 5.33 18.37
CA ALA A 165 -0.20 4.84 17.05
C ALA A 165 -1.54 5.35 16.55
N THR A 166 -1.70 5.32 15.22
CA THR A 166 -2.95 5.53 14.50
C THR A 166 -3.10 4.48 13.40
N PHE A 167 -4.34 4.21 13.00
CA PHE A 167 -4.65 3.32 11.88
C PHE A 167 -5.40 4.07 10.78
N ALA A 168 -4.88 3.98 9.57
CA ALA A 168 -5.49 4.46 8.34
C ALA A 168 -6.12 3.28 7.59
N LEU A 169 -7.46 3.22 7.58
CA LEU A 169 -8.22 2.24 6.81
C LEU A 169 -8.23 2.64 5.32
N CYS A 170 -7.05 2.58 4.70
CA CYS A 170 -6.82 2.88 3.29
C CYS A 170 -7.52 1.86 2.39
N ARG A 171 -8.19 2.37 1.35
CA ARG A 171 -8.73 1.60 0.22
C ARG A 171 -8.95 2.56 -0.96
N PRO A 172 -8.41 2.29 -2.17
CA PRO A 172 -7.56 1.14 -2.52
C PRO A 172 -6.20 1.10 -1.79
N PRO A 173 -5.50 -0.05 -1.75
CA PRO A 173 -4.16 -0.19 -1.15
C PRO A 173 -3.07 0.54 -1.96
N GLY A 174 -1.82 0.51 -1.49
CA GLY A 174 -0.76 1.35 -2.04
C GLY A 174 0.60 0.71 -2.29
N HIS A 175 1.01 -0.33 -1.56
CA HIS A 175 2.43 -0.74 -1.53
C HIS A 175 3.03 -1.24 -2.87
N HIS A 176 2.19 -1.63 -3.84
CA HIS A 176 2.62 -2.02 -5.19
C HIS A 176 2.79 -0.84 -6.16
N ALA A 177 2.17 0.32 -5.87
CA ALA A 177 2.31 1.49 -6.72
C ALA A 177 3.73 2.05 -6.60
N THR A 178 4.45 2.10 -7.72
CA THR A 178 5.78 2.70 -7.81
C THR A 178 5.66 4.22 -7.94
N ASP A 179 6.76 4.93 -8.21
CA ASP A 179 6.73 6.34 -8.59
C ASP A 179 5.94 6.59 -9.90
N SER A 180 5.76 5.59 -10.75
CA SER A 180 5.26 5.76 -12.11
C SER A 180 4.40 4.62 -12.64
N LEU A 181 4.05 3.63 -11.82
CA LEU A 181 3.27 2.47 -12.27
C LEU A 181 2.21 2.07 -11.23
N CYS A 182 1.01 1.74 -11.69
CA CYS A 182 0.00 1.00 -10.93
C CYS A 182 0.10 -0.52 -11.17
N GLY A 183 -0.46 -1.28 -10.23
CA GLY A 183 -0.51 -2.75 -10.27
C GLY A 183 -0.84 -3.30 -8.88
N GLY A 184 -1.19 -4.57 -8.78
CA GLY A 184 -1.55 -5.24 -7.52
C GLY A 184 -2.63 -4.49 -6.74
N TYR A 185 -3.71 -4.07 -7.40
CA TYR A 185 -4.76 -3.22 -6.82
C TYR A 185 -4.35 -1.80 -6.39
N CYS A 186 -3.07 -1.44 -6.52
CA CYS A 186 -2.52 -0.20 -6.00
C CYS A 186 -2.36 0.85 -7.10
N TYR A 187 -2.75 2.09 -6.79
CA TYR A 187 -2.67 3.24 -7.71
C TYR A 187 -1.80 4.37 -7.14
N LEU A 188 -1.94 4.66 -5.84
CA LEU A 188 -1.11 5.63 -5.13
C LEU A 188 -0.56 4.99 -3.87
N ASN A 189 0.75 5.11 -3.66
CA ASN A 189 1.42 4.51 -2.52
C ASN A 189 1.22 5.31 -1.22
N SER A 190 0.12 5.03 -0.51
CA SER A 190 -0.25 5.71 0.73
C SER A 190 0.84 5.67 1.80
N ALA A 191 1.50 4.52 1.99
CA ALA A 191 2.58 4.37 2.96
C ALA A 191 3.81 5.24 2.61
N ALA A 192 4.21 5.24 1.33
CA ALA A 192 5.33 6.05 0.86
C ALA A 192 5.02 7.56 0.92
N ILE A 193 3.80 7.96 0.56
CA ILE A 193 3.37 9.36 0.62
C ILE A 193 3.35 9.85 2.08
N ALA A 194 2.83 9.04 3.02
CA ALA A 194 2.87 9.36 4.44
C ALA A 194 4.32 9.52 4.94
N ALA A 195 5.22 8.60 4.58
CA ALA A 195 6.63 8.68 4.94
C ALA A 195 7.30 9.95 4.37
N ARG A 196 7.07 10.32 3.10
CA ARG A 196 7.57 11.57 2.52
C ARG A 196 7.00 12.82 3.16
N HIS A 197 5.70 12.83 3.42
CA HIS A 197 5.02 13.94 4.06
C HIS A 197 5.60 14.22 5.45
N PHE A 198 5.82 13.18 6.25
CA PHE A 198 6.48 13.31 7.55
C PHE A 198 7.86 13.94 7.42
N LYS A 199 8.70 13.46 6.49
CA LYS A 199 10.04 14.02 6.27
C LYS A 199 10.00 15.48 5.85
N ASN A 200 9.11 15.85 4.93
CA ASN A 200 9.01 17.21 4.42
C ASN A 200 8.52 18.21 5.47
N LYS A 201 7.80 17.75 6.52
CA LYS A 201 7.31 18.61 7.61
C LYS A 201 8.35 19.01 8.67
N THR A 202 9.53 18.40 8.67
CA THR A 202 10.47 18.50 9.82
C THR A 202 11.59 19.55 9.64
N ASP A 203 11.30 20.66 8.96
CA ASP A 203 12.17 21.84 8.82
C ASP A 203 13.66 21.52 8.54
N GLY A 204 13.91 20.52 7.69
CA GLY A 204 15.28 20.16 7.25
C GLY A 204 16.05 19.22 8.18
N ASN A 205 15.45 18.68 9.24
CA ASN A 205 16.10 17.72 10.14
C ASN A 205 16.29 16.31 9.51
N ASN A 206 15.77 16.09 8.30
CA ASN A 206 15.83 14.83 7.52
C ASN A 206 15.63 13.57 8.40
N PRO A 207 14.45 13.42 9.02
CA PRO A 207 14.20 12.42 10.03
C PRO A 207 14.23 11.03 9.40
N ARG A 208 14.66 10.05 10.20
CA ARG A 208 14.69 8.66 9.77
C ARG A 208 13.28 8.06 9.86
N VAL A 209 12.80 7.46 8.78
CA VAL A 209 11.51 6.74 8.76
C VAL A 209 11.76 5.27 8.46
N ALA A 210 11.05 4.38 9.15
CA ALA A 210 11.01 2.98 8.80
C ALA A 210 9.66 2.64 8.19
N ILE A 211 9.66 1.82 7.14
CA ILE A 211 8.47 1.21 6.60
C ILE A 211 8.63 -0.30 6.78
N LEU A 212 7.74 -0.89 7.59
CA LEU A 212 7.66 -2.33 7.80
C LEU A 212 6.42 -2.86 7.07
N ASP A 213 6.65 -3.70 6.07
CA ASP A 213 5.60 -4.29 5.25
C ASP A 213 5.36 -5.73 5.70
N ILE A 214 4.15 -5.98 6.23
CA ILE A 214 3.71 -7.27 6.75
C ILE A 214 2.62 -7.91 5.89
N ASP A 215 2.29 -7.28 4.75
CA ASP A 215 1.47 -7.89 3.70
C ASP A 215 2.13 -9.17 3.16
N TYR A 216 1.33 -10.11 2.65
CA TYR A 216 1.86 -11.34 2.07
C TYR A 216 2.77 -11.07 0.87
N HIS A 217 2.48 -10.02 0.08
CA HIS A 217 3.21 -9.70 -1.12
C HIS A 217 4.34 -8.71 -0.85
N HIS A 218 5.41 -8.80 -1.64
CA HIS A 218 6.46 -7.79 -1.59
C HIS A 218 5.89 -6.45 -2.09
N GLY A 219 5.93 -5.41 -1.25
CA GLY A 219 5.61 -4.03 -1.62
C GLY A 219 6.67 -3.39 -2.52
N ASN A 220 6.79 -3.92 -3.74
CA ASN A 220 7.78 -3.53 -4.74
C ASN A 220 7.71 -2.04 -5.12
N GLY A 221 6.53 -1.43 -5.02
CA GLY A 221 6.35 0.01 -5.20
C GLY A 221 7.11 0.80 -4.14
N THR A 222 6.85 0.48 -2.87
CA THR A 222 7.51 1.10 -1.72
C THR A 222 9.02 0.88 -1.74
N SER A 223 9.46 -0.35 -2.02
CA SER A 223 10.87 -0.69 -2.19
C SER A 223 11.53 0.18 -3.26
N LYS A 224 10.91 0.29 -4.45
CA LYS A 224 11.44 1.09 -5.57
C LYS A 224 11.52 2.58 -5.24
N ILE A 225 10.51 3.15 -4.60
CA ILE A 225 10.45 4.58 -4.27
C ILE A 225 11.61 4.98 -3.34
N PHE A 226 11.93 4.15 -2.35
CA PHE A 226 12.98 4.44 -1.36
C PHE A 226 14.31 3.73 -1.61
N TYR A 227 14.44 3.01 -2.73
CA TYR A 227 15.57 2.12 -2.97
C TYR A 227 16.91 2.84 -2.78
N ASP A 228 17.02 4.10 -3.22
CA ASP A 228 18.24 4.90 -3.13
C ASP A 228 18.22 5.98 -2.01
N ASP A 229 17.23 5.95 -1.10
CA ASP A 229 17.13 6.91 0.01
C ASP A 229 17.71 6.35 1.33
N PRO A 230 18.87 6.84 1.82
CA PRO A 230 19.48 6.32 3.04
C PRO A 230 18.74 6.70 4.34
N SER A 231 17.80 7.64 4.28
CA SER A 231 17.03 8.10 5.44
C SER A 231 15.73 7.32 5.64
N VAL A 232 15.40 6.38 4.74
CA VAL A 232 14.27 5.48 4.91
C VAL A 232 14.69 4.03 4.75
N ILE A 233 14.37 3.24 5.77
CA ILE A 233 14.51 1.78 5.71
C ILE A 233 13.17 1.16 5.29
N TYR A 234 13.19 0.33 4.27
CA TYR A 234 12.10 -0.55 3.89
C TYR A 234 12.44 -1.98 4.31
N VAL A 235 11.57 -2.60 5.10
CA VAL A 235 11.70 -3.99 5.55
C VAL A 235 10.41 -4.72 5.20
N SER A 236 10.50 -5.84 4.49
CA SER A 236 9.32 -6.59 4.03
C SER A 236 9.45 -8.08 4.32
N LEU A 237 8.36 -8.71 4.74
CA LEU A 237 8.22 -10.16 4.84
C LEU A 237 7.15 -10.61 3.86
N HIS A 238 7.48 -11.52 2.95
CA HIS A 238 6.55 -11.86 1.87
C HIS A 238 6.74 -13.29 1.37
N GLY A 239 5.72 -13.83 0.69
CA GLY A 239 5.77 -15.16 0.08
C GLY A 239 6.73 -15.21 -1.10
N ALA A 240 7.54 -16.27 -1.19
CA ALA A 240 8.41 -16.52 -2.33
C ALA A 240 8.49 -18.03 -2.68
N PRO A 241 8.52 -18.39 -3.98
CA PRO A 241 8.33 -17.51 -5.15
C PRO A 241 6.84 -17.19 -5.37
N ASP A 242 6.46 -15.90 -5.32
CA ASP A 242 5.08 -15.43 -5.54
C ASP A 242 5.05 -14.00 -6.10
N TYR A 243 3.85 -13.46 -6.39
CA TYR A 243 3.64 -12.09 -6.87
C TYR A 243 4.34 -11.07 -5.94
N PRO A 244 5.11 -10.09 -6.47
CA PRO A 244 5.18 -9.65 -7.86
C PRO A 244 6.26 -10.34 -8.73
N TYR A 245 6.81 -11.48 -8.29
CA TYR A 245 7.72 -12.40 -9.00
C TYR A 245 9.13 -11.89 -9.34
N TYR A 246 9.28 -10.61 -9.69
CA TYR A 246 10.52 -10.04 -10.22
C TYR A 246 11.30 -9.18 -9.21
N THR A 247 10.81 -9.07 -7.99
CA THR A 247 11.41 -8.30 -6.89
C THR A 247 11.16 -9.02 -5.57
N GLY A 248 11.77 -8.56 -4.48
CA GLY A 248 11.64 -9.16 -3.15
C GLY A 248 12.77 -10.13 -2.81
N SER A 249 13.81 -10.23 -3.65
CA SER A 249 14.94 -11.11 -3.33
C SER A 249 15.77 -10.56 -2.16
N GLU A 250 16.41 -11.44 -1.38
CA GLU A 250 17.35 -11.03 -0.31
C GLU A 250 18.58 -10.25 -0.84
N ALA A 251 18.84 -10.33 -2.15
CA ALA A 251 19.95 -9.64 -2.82
C ALA A 251 19.65 -8.15 -3.08
N GLU A 252 18.38 -7.74 -3.08
CA GLU A 252 17.96 -6.35 -3.22
C GLU A 252 18.16 -5.59 -1.91
N ARG A 253 19.34 -4.98 -1.76
CA ARG A 253 19.81 -4.39 -0.49
C ARG A 253 19.87 -2.87 -0.49
N GLY A 254 19.19 -2.22 -1.43
CA GLY A 254 19.19 -0.77 -1.60
C GLY A 254 20.09 -0.34 -2.75
N GLY A 255 19.93 0.93 -3.13
CA GLY A 255 20.62 1.59 -4.23
C GLY A 255 22.02 2.06 -3.84
N PRO A 256 22.79 2.61 -4.79
CA PRO A 256 24.17 3.04 -4.57
C PRO A 256 24.37 3.95 -3.34
N ASN A 257 23.38 4.79 -3.01
CA ASN A 257 23.45 5.76 -1.91
C ASN A 257 22.80 5.27 -0.60
N ALA A 258 22.17 4.08 -0.62
CA ALA A 258 21.34 3.59 0.49
C ALA A 258 21.54 2.09 0.76
N GLN A 259 22.76 1.60 0.60
CA GLN A 259 23.07 0.19 0.90
C GLN A 259 22.70 -0.17 2.35
N GLY A 260 21.94 -1.25 2.50
CA GLY A 260 21.42 -1.75 3.77
C GLY A 260 20.07 -1.17 4.21
N THR A 261 19.44 -0.28 3.43
CA THR A 261 18.11 0.27 3.77
C THR A 261 16.95 -0.41 3.07
N ASN A 262 17.19 -1.40 2.21
CA ASN A 262 16.17 -2.32 1.72
C ASN A 262 16.45 -3.73 2.27
N ILE A 263 15.53 -4.30 3.02
CA ILE A 263 15.69 -5.62 3.63
C ILE A 263 14.47 -6.48 3.34
N ASN A 264 14.68 -7.52 2.54
CA ASN A 264 13.64 -8.47 2.17
C ASN A 264 13.82 -9.77 2.96
N TYR A 265 12.71 -10.27 3.50
CA TYR A 265 12.56 -11.59 4.11
C TYR A 265 11.61 -12.43 3.26
N PRO A 266 12.07 -12.98 2.11
CA PRO A 266 11.27 -13.91 1.33
C PRO A 266 11.10 -15.21 2.11
N LEU A 267 9.86 -15.58 2.40
CA LEU A 267 9.51 -16.75 3.19
C LEU A 267 8.97 -17.85 2.26
N PRO A 268 9.26 -19.13 2.56
CA PRO A 268 8.66 -20.24 1.84
C PRO A 268 7.12 -20.15 1.86
N LEU A 269 6.50 -20.56 0.77
CA LEU A 269 5.07 -20.83 0.76
C LEU A 269 4.70 -21.79 1.90
N GLU A 270 3.48 -21.69 2.38
CA GLU A 270 2.95 -22.43 3.53
C GLU A 270 3.58 -22.09 4.89
N THR A 271 4.35 -21.00 4.98
CA THR A 271 4.87 -20.51 6.27
C THR A 271 3.73 -20.26 7.25
N GLY A 272 3.78 -20.94 8.40
CA GLY A 272 2.82 -20.80 9.50
C GLY A 272 3.26 -19.81 10.59
N ASN A 273 2.49 -19.77 11.68
CA ASN A 273 2.69 -18.84 12.80
C ASN A 273 4.14 -18.71 13.27
N GLU A 274 4.81 -19.83 13.60
CA GLU A 274 6.16 -19.80 14.19
C GLU A 274 7.20 -19.21 13.24
N GLY A 275 7.17 -19.63 11.97
CA GLY A 275 8.08 -19.13 10.94
C GLY A 275 7.87 -17.65 10.69
N TYR A 276 6.61 -17.23 10.54
CA TYR A 276 6.27 -15.82 10.30
C TYR A 276 6.66 -14.93 11.48
N LEU A 277 6.29 -15.29 12.72
CA LEU A 277 6.62 -14.50 13.90
C LEU A 277 8.14 -14.44 14.16
N THR A 278 8.88 -15.51 13.87
CA THR A 278 10.34 -15.51 13.95
C THR A 278 10.96 -14.54 12.96
N ALA A 279 10.45 -14.50 11.72
CA ALA A 279 10.92 -13.55 10.72
C ALA A 279 10.53 -12.11 11.09
N LEU A 280 9.30 -11.88 11.56
CA LEU A 280 8.83 -10.56 11.99
C LEU A 280 9.67 -10.01 13.14
N GLN A 281 10.09 -10.86 14.08
CA GLN A 281 10.99 -10.44 15.16
C GLN A 281 12.33 -9.94 14.61
N LYS A 282 12.92 -10.62 13.62
CA LYS A 282 14.16 -10.16 12.95
C LYS A 282 13.93 -8.85 12.19
N ALA A 283 12.84 -8.73 11.46
CA ALA A 283 12.46 -7.50 10.77
C ALA A 283 12.31 -6.31 11.76
N ALA A 284 11.64 -6.54 12.89
CA ALA A 284 11.51 -5.54 13.95
C ALA A 284 12.87 -5.20 14.60
N ASP A 285 13.79 -6.16 14.73
CA ASP A 285 15.18 -5.90 15.16
C ASP A 285 15.91 -4.99 14.16
N ASP A 286 15.75 -5.21 12.86
CA ASP A 286 16.37 -4.37 11.81
C ASP A 286 15.84 -2.93 11.85
N VAL A 287 14.52 -2.78 11.96
CA VAL A 287 13.87 -1.48 12.16
C VAL A 287 14.42 -0.78 13.41
N ARG A 288 14.53 -1.47 14.55
CA ARG A 288 15.11 -0.88 15.77
C ARG A 288 16.57 -0.46 15.59
N ARG A 289 17.39 -1.24 14.86
CA ARG A 289 18.79 -0.88 14.58
C ARG A 289 18.91 0.39 13.73
N PHE A 290 17.95 0.63 12.84
CA PHE A 290 17.88 1.86 12.06
C PHE A 290 17.52 3.11 12.88
N LYS A 291 16.92 2.94 14.07
CA LYS A 291 16.51 4.02 14.98
C LYS A 291 15.63 5.07 14.29
N PRO A 292 14.48 4.68 13.70
CA PRO A 292 13.55 5.61 13.08
C PRO A 292 12.90 6.54 14.12
N GLU A 293 12.41 7.69 13.66
CA GLU A 293 11.55 8.60 14.42
C GLU A 293 10.06 8.30 14.19
N LEU A 294 9.74 7.68 13.04
CA LEU A 294 8.41 7.22 12.66
C LEU A 294 8.52 5.81 12.08
N LEU A 295 7.62 4.92 12.49
CA LEU A 295 7.36 3.65 11.84
C LEU A 295 6.05 3.75 11.06
N VAL A 296 6.08 3.43 9.77
CA VAL A 296 4.89 3.17 8.96
C VAL A 296 4.80 1.66 8.78
N VAL A 297 3.65 1.08 9.07
CA VAL A 297 3.39 -0.35 8.87
C VAL A 297 2.41 -0.50 7.72
N SER A 298 2.86 -1.08 6.61
CA SER A 298 1.98 -1.57 5.55
C SER A 298 1.34 -2.87 6.05
N LEU A 299 0.08 -2.76 6.51
CA LEU A 299 -0.68 -3.80 7.18
C LEU A 299 -1.55 -4.55 6.17
N GLY A 300 -1.00 -5.63 5.63
CA GLY A 300 -1.78 -6.68 4.97
C GLY A 300 -2.11 -7.82 5.93
N VAL A 301 -3.26 -8.45 5.73
CA VAL A 301 -3.69 -9.64 6.49
C VAL A 301 -4.00 -10.83 5.59
N ASP A 302 -3.60 -10.76 4.33
CA ASP A 302 -3.59 -11.86 3.36
C ASP A 302 -2.52 -12.91 3.64
N THR A 303 -1.75 -12.76 4.71
CA THR A 303 -0.95 -13.85 5.28
C THR A 303 -1.81 -14.98 5.90
N TYR A 304 -3.12 -14.75 6.03
CA TYR A 304 -4.08 -15.65 6.67
C TYR A 304 -4.18 -17.01 5.97
N ILE A 305 -4.33 -18.07 6.75
CA ILE A 305 -4.33 -19.47 6.30
C ILE A 305 -5.33 -19.81 5.20
N ASP A 306 -6.48 -19.12 5.19
CA ASP A 306 -7.57 -19.35 4.22
C ASP A 306 -7.69 -18.20 3.21
N ASP A 307 -6.70 -17.31 3.09
CA ASP A 307 -6.74 -16.25 2.09
C ASP A 307 -6.82 -16.82 0.66
N PRO A 308 -7.76 -16.34 -0.19
CA PRO A 308 -8.05 -16.98 -1.47
C PRO A 308 -6.96 -16.78 -2.52
N ILE A 309 -6.05 -15.82 -2.35
CA ILE A 309 -5.05 -15.48 -3.37
C ILE A 309 -3.61 -15.68 -2.91
N THR A 310 -3.39 -16.19 -1.70
CA THR A 310 -2.05 -16.39 -1.13
C THR A 310 -1.89 -17.80 -0.55
N ASN A 311 -0.69 -18.13 -0.07
CA ASN A 311 -0.41 -19.47 0.43
C ASN A 311 0.37 -19.52 1.74
N PHE A 312 0.31 -18.51 2.60
CA PHE A 312 0.76 -18.67 3.99
C PHE A 312 -0.26 -19.44 4.84
N LYS A 313 0.17 -19.91 6.02
CA LYS A 313 -0.64 -20.66 6.99
C LYS A 313 -0.72 -19.95 8.33
N VAL A 314 -0.72 -18.61 8.32
CA VAL A 314 -0.85 -17.80 9.54
C VAL A 314 -2.29 -17.86 10.03
N THR A 315 -2.47 -18.23 11.29
CA THR A 315 -3.79 -18.32 11.92
C THR A 315 -4.12 -17.05 12.70
N LEU A 316 -5.40 -16.88 13.09
CA LEU A 316 -5.86 -15.78 13.93
C LEU A 316 -5.04 -15.59 15.22
N ALA A 317 -4.45 -16.66 15.76
CA ALA A 317 -3.65 -16.61 16.99
C ALA A 317 -2.35 -15.81 16.87
N ALA A 318 -1.82 -15.63 15.66
CA ALA A 318 -0.54 -14.94 15.44
C ALA A 318 -0.67 -13.40 15.39
N TYR A 319 -1.77 -12.87 14.86
CA TYR A 319 -1.93 -11.42 14.65
C TYR A 319 -1.75 -10.58 15.92
N PRO A 320 -2.26 -10.97 17.10
CA PRO A 320 -1.95 -10.25 18.34
C PRO A 320 -0.45 -10.20 18.67
N GLU A 321 0.29 -11.28 18.42
CA GLU A 321 1.74 -11.29 18.66
C GLU A 321 2.50 -10.45 17.61
N MET A 322 1.99 -10.35 16.38
CA MET A 322 2.52 -9.40 15.39
C MET A 322 2.42 -7.97 15.93
N GLY A 323 1.24 -7.59 16.42
CA GLY A 323 1.02 -6.28 17.05
C GLY A 323 1.98 -5.97 18.19
N ARG A 324 2.15 -6.93 19.12
CA ARG A 324 3.11 -6.78 20.24
C ARG A 324 4.55 -6.64 19.76
N THR A 325 4.95 -7.44 18.78
CA THR A 325 6.30 -7.39 18.20
C THR A 325 6.59 -6.01 17.58
N ILE A 326 5.62 -5.44 16.88
CA ILE A 326 5.69 -4.10 16.30
C ILE A 326 5.73 -3.03 17.40
N ALA A 327 4.90 -3.14 18.44
CA ALA A 327 4.89 -2.19 19.56
C ALA A 327 6.24 -2.11 20.29
N ARG A 328 6.96 -3.24 20.43
CA ARG A 328 8.31 -3.31 21.01
C ARG A 328 9.38 -2.56 20.21
N VAL A 329 9.08 -2.10 18.98
CA VAL A 329 9.97 -1.15 18.27
C VAL A 329 10.09 0.17 19.05
N GLY A 330 9.02 0.60 19.72
CA GLY A 330 9.06 1.71 20.67
C GLY A 330 9.07 3.11 20.05
N VAL A 331 8.48 3.28 18.86
CA VAL A 331 8.36 4.57 18.16
C VAL A 331 6.92 4.86 17.75
N LYS A 332 6.60 6.10 17.40
CA LYS A 332 5.29 6.47 16.85
C LYS A 332 5.01 5.62 15.60
N THR A 333 3.85 4.96 15.57
CA THR A 333 3.53 3.97 14.53
C THR A 333 2.26 4.33 13.78
N LEU A 334 2.36 4.53 12.46
CA LEU A 334 1.21 4.65 11.56
C LEU A 334 0.95 3.30 10.91
N PHE A 335 -0.22 2.70 11.13
CA PHE A 335 -0.66 1.53 10.37
C PHE A 335 -1.43 1.99 9.13
N VAL A 336 -1.08 1.47 7.97
CA VAL A 336 -1.71 1.76 6.66
C VAL A 336 -2.24 0.44 6.12
N MET A 337 -3.55 0.36 5.89
CA MET A 337 -4.18 -0.86 5.37
C MET A 337 -3.70 -1.18 3.94
N GLU A 338 -3.31 -2.43 3.69
CA GLU A 338 -2.95 -2.98 2.38
C GLU A 338 -3.90 -4.15 1.99
N GLY A 339 -3.37 -5.36 1.78
CA GLY A 339 -4.07 -6.58 1.35
C GLY A 339 -4.80 -7.35 2.45
N GLY A 340 -5.42 -8.47 2.07
CA GLY A 340 -6.29 -9.30 2.90
C GLY A 340 -7.65 -9.50 2.25
N TYR A 341 -7.97 -10.73 1.84
CA TYR A 341 -9.08 -11.02 0.94
C TYR A 341 -10.03 -12.11 1.45
N TYR A 342 -9.66 -12.81 2.53
CA TYR A 342 -10.59 -13.68 3.25
C TYR A 342 -11.60 -12.88 4.09
N LEU A 343 -12.75 -12.55 3.49
CA LEU A 343 -13.76 -11.64 4.04
C LEU A 343 -14.30 -12.04 5.43
N ASP A 344 -14.34 -13.34 5.75
CA ASP A 344 -14.87 -13.82 7.03
C ASP A 344 -13.91 -13.58 8.20
N ALA A 345 -12.60 -13.49 7.96
CA ALA A 345 -11.60 -13.29 9.02
C ALA A 345 -10.86 -11.93 8.94
N ILE A 346 -10.90 -11.22 7.80
CA ILE A 346 -10.13 -9.99 7.55
C ILE A 346 -10.23 -8.98 8.71
N GLY A 347 -11.44 -8.71 9.20
CA GLY A 347 -11.65 -7.77 10.29
C GLY A 347 -11.07 -8.24 11.62
N GLU A 348 -11.14 -9.54 11.91
CA GLU A 348 -10.57 -10.13 13.13
C GLU A 348 -9.03 -10.19 13.07
N CYS A 349 -8.45 -10.43 11.89
CA CYS A 349 -7.00 -10.36 11.67
C CYS A 349 -6.48 -8.93 11.94
N VAL A 350 -7.08 -7.92 11.30
CA VAL A 350 -6.71 -6.50 11.50
C VAL A 350 -6.88 -6.10 12.96
N ARG A 351 -8.04 -6.39 13.54
CA ARG A 351 -8.32 -6.13 14.96
C ARG A 351 -7.28 -6.80 15.87
N GLY A 352 -6.89 -8.04 15.56
CA GLY A 352 -5.87 -8.79 16.28
C GLY A 352 -4.54 -8.06 16.34
N VAL A 353 -4.02 -7.58 15.20
CA VAL A 353 -2.77 -6.80 15.15
C VAL A 353 -2.89 -5.52 15.99
N LEU A 354 -3.92 -4.72 15.75
CA LEU A 354 -4.05 -3.41 16.40
C LEU A 354 -4.27 -3.53 17.91
N GLU A 355 -5.08 -4.49 18.38
CA GLU A 355 -5.23 -4.76 19.82
C GLU A 355 -3.97 -5.37 20.44
N GLY A 356 -3.23 -6.18 19.68
CA GLY A 356 -1.93 -6.69 20.10
C GLY A 356 -0.95 -5.55 20.39
N PHE A 357 -0.92 -4.55 19.51
CA PHE A 357 -0.08 -3.36 19.67
C PHE A 357 -0.47 -2.52 20.90
N GLU A 358 -1.76 -2.27 21.13
CA GLU A 358 -2.23 -1.44 22.26
C GLU A 358 -2.00 -2.09 23.64
N LYS A 359 -1.81 -3.42 23.70
CA LYS A 359 -1.62 -4.17 24.95
C LYS A 359 -0.17 -4.24 25.43
N GLU A 360 0.80 -3.85 24.60
CA GLU A 360 2.23 -3.84 24.90
C GLU A 360 2.71 -2.43 25.26
#